data_AF-A0A8X7P876-F1
#
_entry.id   AF-A0A8X7P876-F1
#
_cell.length_a   1.000
_cell.length_b   1.000
_cell.length_c   1.000
_cell.angle_alpha   90.00
_cell.angle_beta   90.00
_cell.angle_gamma   90.00
#
_symmetry.space_group_name_H-M   'P 1'
#
loop_
_entity.id
_entity.type
_entity.pdbx_description
1 polymer ?
#
loop_
_entity_poly.entity_id
_entity_poly.type
_entity_poly.pdbx_seq_one_letter_code
_entity_poly.pdbx_strand_id
1 'polypeptide(L)'
;MDFLDEMVEADNTSYGAIINTFQELEPSYVKEHKEARDRKVWSIGPVSLCNKKASDKAERENKAVIDQEECLKWVDSKEEASVLYVCLGSICNLPLSQLKELGLGLEKSQRPFVWVIREVMNWGEEENILVLLDNEGVRKAVEELMGDGMMLRREEEEPKSLEN
;
A
#
# COMPACT_ATOMS: atom_id res chain seq x y z
N MET A 1 13.34 26.69 0.51
CA MET A 1 14.03 25.58 -0.17
C MET A 1 12.98 24.51 -0.36
N ASP A 2 12.94 23.82 -1.50
CA ASP A 2 11.96 22.74 -1.71
C ASP A 2 12.30 21.58 -0.75
N PHE A 3 11.30 20.83 -0.26
CA PHE A 3 11.52 19.71 0.66
C PHE A 3 12.49 18.66 0.05
N LEU A 4 12.40 18.48 -1.27
CA LEU A 4 13.30 17.59 -2.01
C LEU A 4 14.75 18.08 -1.98
N ASP A 5 14.99 19.38 -2.07
CA ASP A 5 16.34 19.96 -2.04
C ASP A 5 16.99 19.74 -0.66
N GLU A 6 16.23 19.93 0.42
CA GLU A 6 16.70 19.68 1.79
C GLU A 6 17.05 18.19 2.00
N MET A 7 16.25 17.28 1.45
CA MET A 7 16.49 15.84 1.54
C MET A 7 17.76 15.42 0.79
N VAL A 8 18.00 16.01 -0.38
CA VAL A 8 19.23 15.79 -1.19
C VAL A 8 20.46 16.35 -0.47
N GLU A 9 20.36 17.55 0.11
CA GLU A 9 21.46 18.13 0.89
C GLU A 9 21.79 17.27 2.12
N ALA A 10 20.77 16.79 2.83
CA ALA A 10 20.96 15.90 3.98
C ALA A 10 21.65 14.58 3.58
N ASP A 11 21.24 13.97 2.46
CA ASP A 11 21.90 12.75 1.95
C ASP A 11 23.37 13.00 1.61
N ASN A 12 23.65 14.09 0.87
CA ASN A 12 24.99 14.48 0.46
C ASN A 12 25.92 14.86 1.62
N THR A 13 25.37 15.39 2.72
CA THR A 13 26.15 15.80 3.89
C THR A 13 26.30 14.69 4.93
N SER A 14 25.51 13.63 4.87
CA SER A 14 25.54 12.49 5.80
C SER A 14 26.83 11.64 5.74
N TYR A 15 27.16 10.93 6.83
CA TYR A 15 28.33 10.06 6.90
C TYR A 15 28.29 8.91 5.88
N GLY A 16 27.10 8.39 5.59
CA GLY A 16 26.90 7.15 4.86
C GLY A 16 25.42 6.85 4.67
N ALA A 17 25.08 6.02 3.68
CA ALA A 17 23.71 5.56 3.44
C ALA A 17 23.57 4.11 3.88
N ILE A 18 22.49 3.83 4.60
CA ILE A 18 22.04 2.47 4.88
C ILE A 18 20.85 2.22 3.97
N ILE A 19 20.97 1.23 3.09
CA ILE A 19 19.98 0.96 2.05
C ILE A 19 19.43 -0.44 2.28
N ASN A 20 18.10 -0.54 2.31
CA ASN A 20 17.38 -1.80 2.43
C ASN A 20 17.31 -2.53 1.07
N THR A 21 18.48 -2.91 0.56
CA THR A 21 18.67 -3.73 -0.65
C THR A 21 19.86 -4.67 -0.44
N PHE A 22 20.11 -5.59 -1.36
CA PHE A 22 21.26 -6.49 -1.35
C PHE A 22 21.80 -6.75 -2.77
N GLN A 23 23.06 -7.16 -2.85
CA GLN A 23 23.81 -7.22 -4.11
C GLN A 23 23.17 -8.15 -5.15
N GLU A 24 22.62 -9.27 -4.71
CA GLU A 24 22.01 -10.28 -5.57
C GLU A 24 20.66 -9.82 -6.14
N LEU A 25 20.00 -8.85 -5.51
CA LEU A 25 18.76 -8.25 -6.01
C LEU A 25 19.04 -7.15 -7.05
N GLU A 26 19.96 -6.23 -6.74
CA GLU A 26 20.20 -5.02 -7.54
C GLU A 26 21.69 -4.77 -7.79
N PRO A 27 22.40 -5.65 -8.53
CA PRO A 27 23.86 -5.64 -8.58
C PRO A 27 24.43 -4.36 -9.20
N SER A 28 23.82 -3.85 -10.28
CA SER A 28 24.25 -2.61 -10.94
C SER A 28 24.01 -1.40 -10.03
N TYR A 29 22.82 -1.31 -9.42
CA TYR A 29 22.47 -0.19 -8.54
C TYR A 29 23.39 -0.11 -7.32
N VAL A 30 23.65 -1.23 -6.65
CA VAL A 30 24.54 -1.24 -5.48
C VAL A 30 25.95 -0.81 -5.85
N LYS A 31 26.45 -1.19 -7.03
CA LYS A 31 27.77 -0.79 -7.52
C LYS A 31 27.80 0.70 -7.88
N GLU A 32 26.91 1.13 -8.77
CA GLU A 32 26.87 2.50 -9.29
C GLU A 32 26.57 3.51 -8.17
N HIS A 33 25.69 3.18 -7.23
CA HIS A 33 25.39 4.06 -6.11
C HIS A 33 26.59 4.23 -5.15
N LYS A 34 27.36 3.16 -4.93
CA LYS A 34 28.63 3.24 -4.18
C LYS A 34 29.66 4.13 -4.89
N GLU A 35 29.77 4.02 -6.21
CA GLU A 35 30.69 4.81 -7.02
C GLU A 35 30.25 6.29 -7.09
N ALA A 36 28.95 6.57 -7.22
CA ALA A 36 28.41 7.91 -7.37
C ALA A 36 28.43 8.74 -6.08
N ARG A 37 28.23 8.11 -4.91
CA ARG A 37 28.08 8.82 -3.64
C ARG A 37 29.41 9.29 -3.04
N ASP A 38 30.54 8.77 -3.53
CA ASP A 38 31.91 9.03 -3.01
C ASP A 38 32.03 8.92 -1.46
N ARG A 39 31.15 8.09 -0.87
CA ARG A 39 30.96 7.92 0.59
C ARG A 39 30.53 6.49 0.89
N LYS A 40 30.42 6.16 2.19
CA LYS A 40 30.04 4.82 2.63
C LYS A 40 28.58 4.50 2.28
N VAL A 41 28.36 3.31 1.73
CA VAL A 41 27.03 2.76 1.46
C VAL A 41 26.99 1.32 1.96
N TRP A 42 26.01 1.01 2.80
CA TRP A 42 25.76 -0.34 3.32
C TRP A 42 24.40 -0.84 2.84
N SER A 43 24.44 -1.85 1.97
CA SER A 43 23.26 -2.61 1.54
C SER A 43 23.03 -3.73 2.54
N ILE A 44 22.03 -3.60 3.40
CA ILE A 44 21.78 -4.51 4.55
C ILE A 44 20.46 -5.29 4.43
N GLY A 45 19.82 -5.24 3.25
CA GLY A 45 18.52 -5.83 3.03
C GLY A 45 18.55 -7.36 2.91
N PRO A 46 17.37 -8.00 2.92
CA PRO A 46 16.07 -7.39 3.22
C PRO A 46 15.83 -7.31 4.74
N VAL A 47 15.66 -6.08 5.26
CA VAL A 47 15.44 -5.81 6.69
C VAL A 47 14.11 -6.40 7.19
N SER A 48 13.19 -6.72 6.28
CA SER A 48 11.92 -7.40 6.60
C SER A 48 12.13 -8.73 7.33
N LEU A 49 13.22 -9.45 7.09
CA LEU A 49 13.52 -10.76 7.70
C LEU A 49 13.90 -10.67 9.19
N CYS A 50 14.18 -9.46 9.70
CA CYS A 50 14.60 -9.24 11.08
C CYS A 50 13.41 -9.17 12.06
N ASN A 51 12.19 -8.95 11.57
CA ASN A 51 10.98 -8.74 12.40
C ASN A 51 10.31 -10.09 12.74
N LYS A 52 10.99 -10.91 13.55
CA LYS A 52 10.54 -12.28 13.85
C LYS A 52 9.66 -12.37 15.10
N LYS A 53 9.67 -11.37 15.99
CA LYS A 53 8.87 -11.41 17.22
C LYS A 53 7.52 -10.72 17.00
N ALA A 54 6.49 -11.18 17.70
CA ALA A 54 5.17 -10.56 17.68
C ALA A 54 5.21 -9.08 18.13
N SER A 55 6.11 -8.75 19.06
CA SER A 55 6.37 -7.36 19.49
C SER A 55 6.84 -6.44 18.35
N ASP A 56 7.58 -6.99 17.38
CA ASP A 56 8.13 -6.22 16.25
C ASP A 56 7.07 -5.97 15.16
N LYS A 57 5.94 -6.68 15.25
CA LYS A 57 4.79 -6.59 14.33
C LYS A 57 3.64 -5.75 14.91
N ALA A 58 3.51 -5.72 16.23
CA ALA A 58 2.42 -5.05 16.96
C ALA A 58 2.32 -3.54 16.68
N GLU A 59 3.43 -2.86 16.36
CA GLU A 59 3.42 -1.43 16.00
C GLU A 59 2.92 -1.14 14.57
N ARG A 60 2.63 -2.16 13.76
CA ARG A 60 2.15 -2.01 12.37
C ARG A 60 0.66 -2.35 12.21
N GLU A 61 -0.02 -2.65 13.31
CA GLU A 61 -1.38 -3.18 13.28
C GLU A 61 -2.41 -2.05 13.12
N ASN A 62 -2.90 -1.88 11.88
CA ASN A 62 -4.26 -1.40 11.68
C ASN A 62 -5.20 -2.60 11.79
N LYS A 63 -6.31 -2.46 12.51
CA LYS A 63 -7.28 -3.55 12.69
C LYS A 63 -7.98 -3.82 11.36
N ALA A 64 -7.67 -4.96 10.76
CA ALA A 64 -8.46 -5.47 9.66
C ALA A 64 -9.82 -5.95 10.18
N VAL A 65 -10.85 -5.88 9.33
CA VAL A 65 -12.19 -6.40 9.66
C VAL A 65 -12.19 -7.93 9.87
N ILE A 66 -11.23 -8.64 9.26
CA ILE A 66 -11.05 -10.10 9.39
C ILE A 66 -9.88 -10.39 10.33
N ASP A 67 -10.07 -11.39 11.20
CA ASP A 67 -9.03 -11.87 12.10
C ASP A 67 -7.86 -12.51 11.33
N GLN A 68 -6.63 -12.30 11.81
CA GLN A 68 -5.42 -12.81 11.16
C GLN A 68 -5.43 -14.35 11.07
N GLU A 69 -5.91 -15.05 12.10
CA GLU A 69 -5.95 -16.51 12.13
C GLU A 69 -6.97 -17.05 11.12
N GLU A 70 -8.10 -16.37 10.96
CA GLU A 70 -9.12 -16.71 9.97
C GLU A 70 -8.59 -16.56 8.54
N CYS A 71 -7.91 -15.43 8.25
CA CYS A 71 -7.29 -15.20 6.95
C CYS A 71 -6.25 -16.29 6.62
N LEU A 72 -5.37 -16.62 7.58
CA LEU A 72 -4.36 -17.67 7.40
C LEU A 72 -4.99 -19.04 7.18
N LYS A 73 -6.00 -19.43 7.97
CA LYS A 73 -6.75 -20.68 7.77
C LYS A 73 -7.37 -20.75 6.38
N TRP A 74 -7.91 -19.64 5.87
CA TRP A 74 -8.47 -19.59 4.53
C TRP A 74 -7.39 -19.79 3.46
N VAL A 75 -6.22 -19.12 3.59
CA VAL A 75 -5.10 -19.29 2.65
C VAL A 75 -4.57 -20.72 2.67
N ASP A 76 -4.40 -21.31 3.86
CA ASP A 76 -3.93 -22.68 4.05
C ASP A 76 -4.90 -23.74 3.46
N SER A 77 -6.17 -23.37 3.23
CA SER A 77 -7.16 -24.24 2.59
C SER A 77 -7.05 -24.32 1.06
N LYS A 78 -6.22 -23.46 0.43
CA LYS A 78 -6.08 -23.38 -1.02
C LYS A 78 -4.88 -24.17 -1.52
N GLU A 79 -4.85 -24.45 -2.82
CA GLU A 79 -3.72 -25.11 -3.46
C GLU A 79 -2.45 -24.24 -3.37
N GLU A 80 -1.28 -24.88 -3.32
CA GLU A 80 0.00 -24.18 -3.26
C GLU A 80 0.17 -23.22 -4.44
N ALA A 81 0.65 -22.00 -4.17
CA ALA A 81 0.84 -20.95 -5.18
C ALA A 81 -0.41 -20.60 -6.02
N SER A 82 -1.62 -20.86 -5.51
CA SER A 82 -2.88 -20.57 -6.22
C SER A 82 -3.51 -19.21 -5.86
N VAL A 83 -3.21 -18.68 -4.67
CA VAL A 83 -3.82 -17.46 -4.12
C VAL A 83 -3.08 -16.21 -4.56
N LEU A 84 -3.82 -15.22 -5.07
CA LEU A 84 -3.28 -13.90 -5.40
C LEU A 84 -3.38 -12.96 -4.18
N TYR A 85 -2.27 -12.37 -3.75
CA TYR A 85 -2.28 -11.27 -2.78
C TYR A 85 -2.28 -9.92 -3.49
N VAL A 86 -3.28 -9.08 -3.20
CA VAL A 86 -3.46 -7.76 -3.82
C VAL A 86 -3.46 -6.69 -2.74
N CYS A 87 -2.46 -5.83 -2.75
CA CYS A 87 -2.32 -4.73 -1.80
C CYS A 87 -1.51 -3.59 -2.43
N LEU A 88 -1.99 -2.36 -2.34
CA LEU A 88 -1.35 -1.18 -2.93
C LEU A 88 -0.60 -0.33 -1.88
N GLY A 89 -0.01 -0.98 -0.88
CA GLY A 89 0.70 -0.28 0.20
C GLY A 89 -0.22 0.62 1.02
N SER A 90 0.36 1.42 1.93
CA SER A 90 -0.39 2.34 2.80
C SER A 90 -0.65 3.72 2.19
N ILE A 91 0.08 4.10 1.14
CA ILE A 91 0.05 5.45 0.59
C ILE A 91 -0.87 5.54 -0.65
N CYS A 92 -1.03 4.43 -1.40
CA CYS A 92 -1.77 4.48 -2.65
C CYS A 92 -3.27 4.46 -2.42
N ASN A 93 -3.95 5.50 -2.94
CA ASN A 93 -5.41 5.58 -3.01
C ASN A 93 -5.82 5.59 -4.48
N LEU A 94 -6.49 4.53 -4.93
CA LEU A 94 -7.01 4.46 -6.31
C LEU A 94 -8.31 5.25 -6.42
N PRO A 95 -8.53 5.97 -7.54
CA PRO A 95 -9.86 6.45 -7.91
C PRO A 95 -10.87 5.29 -7.96
N LEU A 96 -12.12 5.57 -7.61
CA LEU A 96 -13.19 4.56 -7.56
C LEU A 96 -13.35 3.79 -8.87
N SER A 97 -13.21 4.45 -10.02
CA SER A 97 -13.28 3.79 -11.32
C SER A 97 -12.21 2.71 -11.47
N GLN A 98 -10.97 2.98 -11.03
CA GLN A 98 -9.88 2.01 -11.09
C GLN A 98 -10.06 0.89 -10.07
N LEU A 99 -10.53 1.19 -8.86
CA LEU A 99 -10.85 0.18 -7.85
C LEU A 99 -11.93 -0.80 -8.34
N LYS A 100 -12.97 -0.28 -9.00
CA LYS A 100 -14.04 -1.10 -9.61
C LYS A 100 -13.50 -2.00 -10.72
N GLU A 101 -12.73 -1.46 -11.66
CA GLU A 101 -12.14 -2.27 -12.74
C GLU A 101 -11.17 -3.33 -12.20
N LEU A 102 -10.40 -3.01 -11.15
CA LEU A 102 -9.55 -4.00 -10.48
C LEU A 102 -10.38 -5.12 -9.86
N GLY A 103 -11.45 -4.80 -9.12
CA GLY A 103 -12.36 -5.79 -8.55
C GLY A 103 -13.02 -6.68 -9.60
N LEU A 104 -13.49 -6.10 -10.71
CA LEU A 104 -14.05 -6.84 -11.84
C LEU A 104 -13.01 -7.75 -12.51
N GLY A 105 -11.76 -7.29 -12.60
CA GLY A 105 -10.64 -8.09 -13.11
C GLY A 105 -10.34 -9.29 -12.22
N LEU A 106 -10.36 -9.10 -10.90
CA LEU A 106 -10.17 -10.17 -9.92
C LEU A 106 -11.28 -11.22 -10.01
N GLU A 107 -12.55 -10.79 -10.02
CA GLU A 107 -13.70 -11.69 -10.17
C GLU A 107 -13.63 -12.51 -11.47
N LYS A 108 -13.33 -11.85 -12.59
CA LYS A 108 -13.18 -12.52 -13.90
C LYS A 108 -11.98 -13.45 -13.97
N SER A 109 -10.95 -13.25 -13.14
CA SER A 109 -9.78 -14.12 -13.13
C SER A 109 -10.09 -15.53 -12.63
N GLN A 110 -11.18 -15.69 -11.87
CA GLN A 110 -11.58 -16.94 -11.21
C GLN A 110 -10.46 -17.54 -10.33
N ARG A 111 -9.50 -16.73 -9.89
CA ARG A 111 -8.45 -17.14 -8.97
C ARG A 111 -8.84 -16.77 -7.55
N PRO A 112 -8.53 -17.61 -6.55
CA PRO A 112 -8.65 -17.20 -5.16
C PRO A 112 -7.71 -16.02 -4.91
N PHE A 113 -8.16 -15.01 -4.17
CA PHE A 113 -7.35 -13.86 -3.84
C PHE A 113 -7.60 -13.36 -2.42
N VAL A 114 -6.61 -12.67 -1.88
CA VAL A 114 -6.70 -11.84 -0.69
C VAL A 114 -6.50 -10.40 -1.15
N TRP A 115 -7.56 -9.59 -1.12
CA TRP A 115 -7.50 -8.20 -1.56
C TRP A 115 -7.66 -7.25 -0.37
N VAL A 116 -6.64 -6.43 -0.14
CA VAL A 116 -6.63 -5.38 0.88
C VAL A 116 -7.12 -4.07 0.27
N ILE A 117 -8.29 -3.61 0.73
CA ILE A 117 -8.91 -2.34 0.37
C ILE A 117 -8.86 -1.42 1.58
N ARG A 118 -8.52 -0.16 1.38
CA ARG A 118 -8.54 0.87 2.42
C ARG A 118 -9.68 1.83 2.16
N GLU A 119 -10.35 2.24 3.24
CA GLU A 119 -11.19 3.43 3.19
C GLU A 119 -10.32 4.67 2.93
N VAL A 120 -10.89 5.67 2.27
CA VAL A 120 -10.18 6.91 1.94
C VAL A 120 -9.73 7.56 3.25
N MET A 121 -8.43 7.73 3.41
CA MET A 121 -7.85 8.40 4.59
C MET A 121 -8.45 9.80 4.76
N ASN A 122 -9.19 9.98 5.84
CA ASN A 122 -9.41 11.30 6.42
C ASN A 122 -8.31 11.56 7.46
N TRP A 123 -7.65 12.70 7.36
CA TRP A 123 -6.60 13.09 8.31
C TRP A 123 -7.16 13.14 9.73
N GLY A 124 -6.68 12.26 10.62
CA GLY A 124 -7.06 12.20 12.03
C GLY A 124 -8.06 11.10 12.41
N GLU A 125 -8.49 10.26 11.45
CA GLU A 125 -9.34 9.10 11.71
C GLU A 125 -8.54 7.79 11.66
N GLU A 126 -8.99 6.75 12.39
CA GLU A 126 -8.40 5.41 12.30
C GLU A 126 -8.67 4.82 10.90
N GLU A 127 -7.63 4.29 10.25
CA GLU A 127 -7.78 3.60 8.97
C GLU A 127 -8.49 2.26 9.16
N ASN A 128 -9.67 2.11 8.57
CA ASN A 128 -10.30 0.80 8.41
C ASN A 128 -9.71 0.11 7.17
N ILE A 129 -9.19 -1.10 7.39
CA ILE A 129 -8.71 -1.97 6.32
C ILE A 129 -9.69 -3.12 6.14
N LEU A 130 -10.22 -3.25 4.93
CA LEU A 130 -11.04 -4.39 4.54
C LEU A 130 -10.21 -5.40 3.76
N VAL A 131 -10.41 -6.66 4.13
CA VAL A 131 -9.79 -7.80 3.46
C VAL A 131 -10.91 -8.62 2.84
N LEU A 132 -10.82 -8.87 1.54
CA LEU A 132 -11.74 -9.75 0.81
C LEU A 132 -11.02 -11.05 0.48
N LEU A 133 -11.67 -12.18 0.75
CA LEU A 133 -11.12 -13.52 0.62
C LEU A 133 -11.81 -14.36 -0.46
N ASP A 134 -12.68 -13.82 -1.32
CA ASP A 134 -13.29 -14.61 -2.37
C ASP A 134 -13.81 -13.78 -3.56
N ASN A 135 -14.28 -14.49 -4.59
CA ASN A 135 -14.84 -13.91 -5.81
C ASN A 135 -16.28 -13.39 -5.61
N GLU A 136 -16.95 -13.70 -4.51
CA GLU A 136 -18.36 -13.39 -4.35
C GLU A 136 -18.56 -12.03 -3.70
N GLY A 137 -19.40 -11.20 -4.31
CA GLY A 137 -19.76 -9.92 -3.70
C GLY A 137 -18.67 -8.85 -3.70
N VAL A 138 -17.55 -9.03 -4.41
CA VAL A 138 -16.48 -8.02 -4.58
C VAL A 138 -17.05 -6.67 -5.03
N ARG A 139 -17.90 -6.70 -6.06
CA ARG A 139 -18.59 -5.51 -6.56
C ARG A 139 -19.45 -4.86 -5.48
N LYS A 140 -20.21 -5.67 -4.72
CA LYS A 140 -21.08 -5.19 -3.65
C LYS A 140 -20.27 -4.57 -2.51
N ALA A 141 -19.16 -5.19 -2.12
CA ALA A 141 -18.24 -4.67 -1.12
C ALA A 141 -17.62 -3.33 -1.56
N VAL A 142 -17.21 -3.22 -2.84
CA VAL A 142 -16.71 -1.95 -3.41
C VAL A 142 -17.80 -0.88 -3.45
N GLU A 143 -19.07 -1.25 -3.70
CA GLU A 143 -20.20 -0.32 -3.68
C GLU A 143 -20.59 0.11 -2.25
N GLU A 144 -20.62 -0.82 -1.29
CA GLU A 144 -20.94 -0.57 0.13
C GLU A 144 -19.88 0.33 0.81
N LEU A 145 -18.59 0.04 0.58
CA LEU A 145 -17.49 0.86 1.11
C LEU A 145 -17.53 2.32 0.67
N MET A 146 -18.17 2.57 -0.46
CA MET A 146 -18.17 3.89 -1.10
C MET A 146 -19.54 4.56 -0.99
N GLY A 147 -20.57 3.84 -0.54
CA GLY A 147 -21.93 4.32 -0.33
C GLY A 147 -22.10 5.19 0.92
N ASP A 148 -21.35 4.89 1.99
CA ASP A 148 -21.41 5.66 3.24
C ASP A 148 -20.43 6.86 3.28
N GLY A 149 -19.35 6.84 2.49
CA GLY A 149 -18.29 7.86 2.56
C GLY A 149 -18.38 9.04 1.58
N MET A 150 -19.21 8.97 0.53
CA MET A 150 -19.21 9.97 -0.56
C MET A 150 -20.48 10.82 -0.66
N MET A 151 -21.34 10.82 0.38
CA MET A 151 -22.51 11.71 0.44
C MET A 151 -22.21 13.11 0.99
N LEU A 152 -20.94 13.52 1.08
CA LEU A 152 -20.56 14.90 1.41
C LEU A 152 -19.40 15.38 0.54
N ARG A 153 -19.74 15.84 -0.66
CA ARG A 153 -19.28 17.11 -1.30
C ARG A 153 -19.57 17.04 -2.78
N ARG A 154 -20.81 17.38 -3.12
CA ARG A 154 -21.12 18.00 -4.40
C ARG A 154 -22.10 19.12 -4.14
N GLU A 155 -21.57 20.24 -3.67
CA GLU A 155 -22.15 21.56 -3.85
C GLU A 155 -21.07 22.61 -3.58
N GLU A 156 -21.13 23.68 -4.38
CA GLU A 156 -20.28 24.88 -4.37
C GLU A 156 -18.94 24.78 -5.13
N GLU A 157 -18.99 25.04 -6.44
CA GLU A 157 -18.67 26.38 -6.98
C GLU A 157 -18.90 26.38 -8.51
N GLU A 158 -20.06 26.86 -8.96
CA GLU A 158 -20.19 27.46 -10.30
C GLU A 158 -19.96 28.97 -10.15
N PRO A 159 -18.98 29.57 -10.85
CA PRO A 159 -18.77 31.01 -10.79
C PRO A 159 -19.91 31.73 -11.53
N LYS A 160 -20.63 32.58 -10.79
CA LYS A 160 -21.61 33.51 -11.35
C LYS A 160 -20.96 34.38 -12.42
N SER A 161 -21.51 34.32 -13.62
CA SER A 161 -21.28 35.26 -14.70
C SER A 161 -21.47 36.70 -14.19
N LEU A 162 -20.42 37.53 -14.34
CA LEU A 162 -20.52 38.97 -14.16
C LEU A 162 -21.20 39.57 -15.41
N GLU A 163 -22.49 39.86 -15.29
CA GLU A 163 -23.11 40.97 -16.00
C GLU A 163 -22.83 42.24 -15.20
N ASN A 164 -22.04 43.14 -15.79
CA ASN A 164 -22.29 44.59 -15.86
C ASN A 164 -21.16 45.27 -16.67
#